data_AF-A0A1A7X1Z7-F1
#
_entry.id   AF-A0A1A7X1Z7-F1
#
_cell.length_a   1.000
_cell.length_b   1.000
_cell.length_c   1.000
_cell.angle_alpha   90.00
_cell.angle_beta   90.00
_cell.angle_gamma   90.00
#
_symmetry.space_group_name_H-M   'P 1'
#
loop_
_entity.id
_entity.type
_entity.pdbx_description
1 polymer ?
#
loop_
_entity_poly.entity_id
_entity_poly.type
_entity_poly.pdbx_seq_one_letter_code
_entity_poly.pdbx_strand_id
1 'polypeptide(L)' 'LAMSSYNAFNNNVLKDTLSIAIINSVTSILAGFVIFSAFGYMSHLQGIPVSKLAVDGPGLVFVVYPQAFANMPVSQ' A
#
# COMPACT_ATOMS: atom_id res chain seq x y z
N LEU A 1 15.41 -4.11 -17.18
CA LEU A 1 16.37 -4.28 -18.30
C LEU A 1 16.72 -2.94 -18.95
N ALA A 2 15.75 -2.17 -19.47
CA ALA A 2 16.04 -0.84 -20.05
C ALA A 2 16.70 0.15 -19.08
N MET A 3 16.23 0.28 -17.82
CA MET A 3 16.88 1.19 -16.85
C MET A 3 18.30 0.76 -16.45
N SER A 4 18.59 -0.54 -16.45
CA SER A 4 19.92 -1.05 -16.11
C SER A 4 20.93 -0.84 -17.23
N SER A 5 20.51 -0.62 -18.49
CA SER A 5 21.43 -0.42 -19.61
C SER A 5 21.95 1.02 -19.73
N TYR A 6 21.40 1.97 -18.95
CA TYR A 6 21.89 3.34 -18.85
C TYR A 6 22.80 3.58 -17.63
N ASN A 7 23.09 2.53 -16.85
CA ASN A 7 23.93 2.64 -15.66
C ASN A 7 25.41 2.68 -16.07
N ALA A 8 26.23 3.51 -15.42
CA ALA A 8 27.67 3.56 -15.68
C ALA A 8 28.32 2.19 -15.42
N PHE A 9 29.28 1.77 -16.25
CA PHE A 9 29.91 0.44 -16.22
C PHE A 9 30.55 0.05 -14.86
N ASN A 10 30.81 1.03 -13.99
CA ASN A 10 31.39 0.84 -12.66
C ASN A 10 30.42 1.19 -11.51
N ASN A 11 29.11 1.29 -11.77
CA ASN A 11 28.14 1.52 -10.70
C ASN A 11 27.83 0.22 -9.95
N ASN A 12 27.72 0.31 -8.62
CA ASN A 12 27.63 -0.84 -7.73
C ASN A 12 26.19 -1.40 -7.70
N VAL A 13 25.74 -1.93 -8.85
CA VAL A 13 24.36 -2.33 -9.13
C VAL A 13 23.81 -3.34 -8.12
N LEU A 14 24.68 -4.14 -7.49
CA LEU A 14 24.31 -5.08 -6.42
C LEU A 14 23.77 -4.37 -5.17
N LYS A 15 24.40 -3.28 -4.73
CA LYS A 15 23.95 -2.51 -3.56
C LYS A 15 22.68 -1.71 -3.87
N ASP A 16 22.59 -1.15 -5.07
CA ASP A 16 21.41 -0.40 -5.51
C ASP A 16 20.21 -1.33 -5.68
N THR A 17 20.39 -2.49 -6.32
CA THR A 17 19.31 -3.46 -6.52
C THR A 17 18.82 -4.03 -5.18
N LEU A 18 19.73 -4.32 -4.24
CA LEU A 18 19.36 -4.78 -2.90
C LEU A 18 18.61 -3.69 -2.12
N SER A 19 19.06 -2.44 -2.18
CA SER A 19 18.39 -1.31 -1.54
C SER A 19 17.00 -1.09 -2.12
N ILE A 20 16.84 -1.13 -3.44
CA ILE A 20 15.55 -0.99 -4.13
C ILE A 20 14.59 -2.12 -3.72
N ALA A 21 15.08 -3.37 -3.67
CA ALA A 21 14.26 -4.50 -3.23
C ALA A 21 13.79 -4.34 -1.79
N ILE A 22 14.68 -3.93 -0.87
CA ILE A 22 14.35 -3.68 0.53
C ILE A 22 13.34 -2.54 0.65
N ILE A 23 13.58 -1.41 -0.02
CA ILE A 23 12.68 -0.25 0.01
C ILE A 23 11.31 -0.61 -0.54
N ASN A 24 11.24 -1.37 -1.64
CA ASN A 24 9.99 -1.86 -2.20
C ASN A 24 9.22 -2.70 -1.17
N SER A 25 9.86 -3.70 -0.55
CA SER A 25 9.23 -4.56 0.45
C SER A 25 8.78 -3.78 1.69
N VAL A 26 9.62 -2.86 2.20
CA VAL A 26 9.28 -1.99 3.34
C VAL A 26 8.10 -1.08 2.98
N THR A 27 8.08 -0.52 1.77
CA THR A 27 6.97 0.33 1.30
C THR A 27 5.67 -0.47 1.23
N SER A 28 5.70 -1.71 0.74
CA SER A 28 4.54 -2.60 0.73
C SER A 28 4.03 -2.92 2.14
N ILE A 29 4.94 -3.18 3.08
CA ILE A 29 4.58 -3.46 4.49
C ILE A 29 3.95 -2.22 5.14
N LEU A 30 4.56 -1.05 4.98
CA LEU A 30 4.04 0.21 5.51
C LEU A 30 2.69 0.57 4.90
N ALA A 31 2.53 0.40 3.58
CA ALA A 31 1.25 0.58 2.91
C ALA A 31 0.19 -0.33 3.54
N GLY A 32 0.50 -1.62 3.74
CA GLY A 32 -0.36 -2.56 4.44
C GLY A 32 -0.84 -2.06 5.81
N PHE A 33 0.08 -1.57 6.65
CA PHE A 33 -0.29 -0.98 7.94
C PHE A 33 -1.25 0.20 7.83
N VAL A 34 -1.02 1.11 6.88
CA VAL A 34 -1.91 2.27 6.63
C VAL A 34 -3.31 1.81 6.23
N ILE A 35 -3.40 0.84 5.32
CA ILE A 35 -4.69 0.33 4.82
C ILE A 35 -5.45 -0.40 5.93
N PHE A 36 -4.78 -1.32 6.62
CA PHE A 36 -5.38 -2.08 7.70
C PHE A 36 -5.77 -1.20 8.89
N SER A 37 -5.05 -0.12 9.17
CA SER A 37 -5.44 0.86 10.20
C SER A 37 -6.74 1.58 9.81
N ALA A 38 -6.88 2.05 8.57
CA ALA A 38 -8.10 2.71 8.09
C ALA A 38 -9.30 1.75 8.09
N PHE A 39 -9.12 0.52 7.62
CA PHE A 39 -10.18 -0.48 7.64
C PHE A 39 -10.50 -0.99 9.05
N GLY A 40 -9.53 -1.07 9.95
CA GLY A 40 -9.77 -1.39 11.36
C GLY A 40 -10.65 -0.34 12.05
N TYR A 41 -10.38 0.94 11.78
CA TYR A 41 -11.23 2.04 12.24
C TYR A 41 -12.66 1.96 11.68
N MET A 42 -12.79 1.71 10.38
CA MET A 42 -14.10 1.54 9.73
C MET A 42 -14.86 0.31 10.24
N SER A 43 -14.16 -0.80 10.46
CA SER A 43 -14.70 -2.03 11.03
C SER A 43 -15.25 -1.81 12.43
N HIS A 44 -14.53 -1.03 13.26
CA HIS A 44 -14.97 -0.67 14.59
C HIS A 44 -16.20 0.26 14.60
N LEU A 45 -16.28 1.21 13.66
CA LEU A 45 -17.43 2.11 13.55
C LEU A 45 -18.70 1.45 13.03
N GLN A 46 -18.57 0.62 11.98
CA GLN A 46 -19.72 -0.01 11.32
C GLN A 46 -20.08 -1.39 11.88
N GLY A 47 -19.24 -1.96 12.74
CA GLY A 47 -19.41 -3.32 13.26
C GLY A 47 -19.24 -4.43 12.23
N ILE A 48 -18.69 -4.11 11.05
CA ILE A 48 -18.47 -5.05 9.95
C ILE A 48 -17.06 -5.63 10.05
N PRO A 49 -16.86 -6.96 9.97
CA PRO A 49 -15.53 -7.55 10.09
C PRO A 49 -14.61 -7.13 8.94
N VAL A 50 -13.32 -6.87 9.24
CA VAL A 50 -12.30 -6.45 8.26
C VAL A 50 -12.18 -7.43 7.09
N SER A 51 -12.45 -8.73 7.28
CA SER A 51 -12.45 -9.74 6.20
C SER A 51 -13.50 -9.49 5.11
N LYS A 52 -14.56 -8.74 5.40
CA LYS A 52 -15.57 -8.33 4.41
C LYS A 52 -15.17 -7.03 3.69
N LEU A 53 -14.27 -6.24 4.27
CA LEU A 53 -13.75 -4.99 3.72
C LEU A 53 -12.48 -5.21 2.90
N ALA A 54 -11.64 -6.16 3.31
CA ALA A 54 -10.41 -6.56 2.62
C ALA A 54 -10.72 -7.50 1.45
N VAL A 55 -11.33 -6.96 0.39
CA VAL A 55 -11.52 -7.67 -0.89
C VAL A 55 -10.31 -7.41 -1.77
N ASP A 56 -9.60 -8.45 -2.21
CA ASP A 56 -8.46 -8.28 -3.11
C ASP A 56 -8.86 -7.70 -4.47
N GLY A 57 -7.97 -6.89 -5.07
CA GLY A 57 -8.11 -6.38 -6.43
C GLY A 57 -8.62 -4.94 -6.53
N PRO A 58 -8.99 -4.48 -7.75
CA PRO A 58 -9.38 -3.08 -8.00
C PRO A 58 -10.62 -2.65 -7.23
N GLY A 59 -11.50 -3.59 -6.84
CA GLY A 59 -12.67 -3.31 -6.00
C GLY A 59 -12.33 -2.69 -4.64
N LEU A 60 -11.15 -2.99 -4.08
CA LEU A 60 -10.66 -2.35 -2.86
C LEU A 60 -10.54 -0.85 -3.06
N VAL A 61 -9.76 -0.45 -4.08
CA VAL A 61 -9.40 0.94 -4.39
C VAL A 61 -10.62 1.78 -4.78
N PHE A 62 -11.54 1.21 -5.56
CA PHE A 62 -12.66 1.97 -6.12
C PHE A 62 -13.95 1.97 -5.28
N VAL A 63 -14.07 1.09 -4.28
CA VAL A 63 -15.30 0.99 -3.46
C VAL A 63 -14.99 1.15 -1.98
N VAL A 64 -14.03 0.39 -1.45
CA VAL A 64 -13.80 0.32 0.00
C VAL A 64 -13.04 1.54 0.51
N TYR A 65 -12.04 2.04 -0.22
CA TYR A 65 -11.31 3.25 0.17
C TYR A 65 -12.21 4.50 0.22
N PRO A 66 -13.01 4.83 -0.80
CA PRO A 66 -13.92 5.97 -0.74
C PRO A 66 -14.89 5.90 0.45
N GLN A 67 -15.40 4.70 0.74
CA GLN A 67 -16.27 4.51 1.90
C GLN A 67 -15.53 4.67 3.22
N ALA A 68 -14.28 4.21 3.33
CA ALA A 68 -13.47 4.42 4.52
C ALA A 68 -13.18 5.90 4.77
N PHE A 69 -12.81 6.65 3.72
CA PHE A 69 -12.53 8.08 3.82
C PHE A 69 -13.78 8.92 4.10
N ALA A 70 -14.93 8.59 3.50
CA ALA A 70 -16.20 9.30 3.75
C ALA A 70 -16.74 9.17 5.19
N ASN A 71 -16.25 8.19 5.96
CA ASN A 71 -16.62 8.00 7.36
C ASN A 71 -15.63 8.66 8.35
N MET A 72 -14.56 9.29 7.84
CA MET A 72 -13.62 10.04 8.68
C MET A 72 -14.16 11.45 8.97
N PRO A 73 -13.92 12.02 10.17
CA PRO A 73 -14.49 13.30 10.58
C PRO A 73 -14.03 14.53 9.77
N VAL A 74 -13.09 14.35 8.82
CA VAL A 74 -12.56 15.39 7.91
C VAL A 74 -12.89 15.06 6.44
N SER A 75 -13.92 14.26 6.17
CA SER A 75 -14.44 14.12 4.81
C SER A 75 -15.26 15.38 4.46
N GLN A 76 -14.67 16.29 3.69
CA GLN A 76 -15.43 17.32 2.97
C GLN A 76 -15.90 16.78 1.63
#